data_AF-A0A8I1A7J9-F1
#
_entry.id   AF-A0A8I1A7J9-F1
#
_cell.length_a   1.000
_cell.length_b   1.000
_cell.length_c   1.000
_cell.angle_alpha   90.00
_cell.angle_beta   90.00
_cell.angle_gamma   90.00
#
_symmetry.space_group_name_H-M   'P 1'
#
loop_
_entity.id
_entity.type
_entity.pdbx_description
1 polymer ?
#
loop_
_entity_poly.entity_id
_entity_poly.type
_entity_poly.pdbx_seq_one_letter_code
_entity_poly.pdbx_strand_id
1 'polypeptide(L)' 'MINRVILVGRLTRDPELRYTPSGVAVVRFNVAVN' A
#
# COMPACT_ATOMS: atom_id res chain seq x y z
N MET A 1 -21.79 10.00 -3.35
CA MET A 1 -20.61 10.78 -2.91
C MET A 1 -19.36 10.13 -3.48
N ILE A 2 -18.32 10.90 -3.82
CA ILE A 2 -17.09 10.36 -4.41
C ILE A 2 -15.88 10.60 -3.49
N ASN A 3 -15.06 9.57 -3.28
CA ASN A 3 -13.79 9.63 -2.54
C ASN A 3 -12.68 9.02 -3.41
N ARG A 4 -11.68 9.82 -3.80
CA ARG A 4 -10.63 9.45 -4.76
C ARG A 4 -9.28 10.00 -4.31
N VAL A 5 -8.24 9.16 -4.36
CA VAL A 5 -6.86 9.50 -3.99
C VAL A 5 -5.91 9.10 -5.13
N ILE A 6 -5.01 9.99 -5.53
CA ILE A 6 -3.95 9.77 -6.52
C ILE A 6 -2.64 10.28 -5.90
N LEU A 7 -1.61 9.43 -5.82
CA LEU A 7 -0.30 9.76 -5.26
C LEU A 7 0.80 9.34 -6.25
N VAL A 8 1.84 10.18 -6.41
CA VAL A 8 3.06 9.86 -7.16
C VAL A 8 4.25 10.13 -6.23
N GLY A 9 5.09 9.13 -6.03
CA GLY A 9 6.17 9.22 -5.05
C GLY A 9 7.11 8.03 -5.11
N ARG A 10 7.91 7.85 -4.06
CA ARG A 10 8.89 6.74 -3.93
C ARG A 10 8.53 5.83 -2.77
N LEU A 11 8.80 4.53 -2.91
CA LEU A 11 8.71 3.60 -1.79
C LEU A 11 9.83 3.91 -0.78
N THR A 12 9.49 3.95 0.51
CA THR A 12 10.48 4.24 1.57
C THR A 12 11.20 3.01 2.09
N ARG A 13 10.70 1.82 1.75
CA ARG A 13 11.24 0.49 2.08
C ARG A 13 10.61 -0.55 1.16
N ASP A 14 11.12 -1.77 1.20
CA ASP A 14 10.51 -2.90 0.51
C ASP A 14 9.08 -3.17 1.00
N PRO A 15 8.14 -3.49 0.10
CA PRO A 15 6.78 -3.86 0.48
C PRO A 15 6.75 -5.15 1.30
N GLU A 16 5.90 -5.20 2.32
CA GLU A 16 5.71 -6.37 3.18
C GLU A 16 4.48 -7.17 2.74
N LEU A 17 4.68 -8.42 2.29
CA LEU A 17 3.61 -9.34 1.96
C LEU A 17 3.14 -10.10 3.22
N ARG A 18 1.83 -10.10 3.46
CA ARG A 18 1.18 -10.84 4.54
C ARG A 18 -0.07 -11.54 4.03
N TYR A 19 -0.59 -12.46 4.83
CA TYR A 19 -1.86 -13.14 4.55
C TYR A 19 -2.87 -12.83 5.65
N THR A 20 -4.14 -12.61 5.27
CA THR A 20 -5.26 -12.54 6.21
C THR A 20 -5.52 -13.93 6.83
N PRO A 21 -6.29 -14.02 7.92
CA PRO A 21 -6.74 -15.32 8.45
C PRO A 21 -7.54 -16.16 7.45
N SER A 22 -8.19 -15.51 6.49
CA SER A 22 -8.89 -16.15 5.37
C SER A 22 -7.99 -16.52 4.19
N GLY A 23 -6.67 -16.36 4.31
CA GLY A 23 -5.69 -16.74 3.29
C GLY A 23 -5.52 -15.73 2.14
N VAL A 24 -6.04 -14.52 2.25
CA VAL A 24 -5.93 -13.49 1.20
C VAL A 24 -4.59 -12.79 1.30
N ALA A 25 -3.86 -12.70 0.19
CA ALA A 25 -2.60 -11.96 0.10
C ALA A 25 -2.83 -10.44 0.22
N VAL A 26 -2.07 -9.77 1.09
CA VAL A 26 -2.11 -8.32 1.30
C VAL A 26 -0.68 -7.79 1.34
N VAL A 27 -0.42 -6.73 0.57
CA VAL A 27 0.87 -6.04 0.56
C VAL A 27 0.74 -4.69 1.24
N ARG A 28 1.62 -4.40 2.19
CA ARG A 28 1.72 -3.08 2.83
C ARG A 28 3.00 -2.37 2.37
N PHE A 29 2.87 -1.13 1.94
CA PHE A 29 3.99 -0.27 1.55
C PHE A 29 3.73 1.17 1.98
N ASN A 30 4.79 1.97 2.05
CA ASN A 30 4.69 3.41 2.35
C ASN A 30 5.26 4.19 1.16
N VAL A 31 4.56 5.27 0.78
CA VAL A 31 4.98 6.17 -0.31
C VAL A 31 5.38 7.52 0.29
N ALA A 32 6.59 7.96 0.03
CA ALA A 32 7.01 9.34 0.26
C ALA A 32 6.64 10.20 -0.94
N VAL A 33 5.92 11.30 -0.69
CA VAL A 33 5.48 12.30 -1.66
C VAL A 33 6.10 13.65 -1.26
N ASN A 34 6.65 14.39 -2.23
CA ASN A 34 7.21 15.74 -2.04
C ASN A 34 6.12 16.82 -2.18
#